data_AF-A0AAV5MTX3-F1
#
_entry.id   AF-A0AAV5MTX3-F1
#
_cell.length_a   1.000
_cell.length_b   1.000
_cell.length_c   1.000
_cell.angle_alpha   90.00
_cell.angle_beta   90.00
_cell.angle_gamma   90.00
#
_symmetry.space_group_name_H-M   'P 1'
#
loop_
_entity.id
_entity.type
_entity.pdbx_description
1 polymer ?
#
loop_
_entity_poly.entity_id
_entity_poly.type
_entity_poly.pdbx_seq_one_letter_code
_entity_poly.pdbx_strand_id
1 'polypeptide(L)'
;CQQNKCNVGYAFINMIDPQQIIPFYKAFNGKKWEKFNSEKVASLAYARIQGKAALIAHFQNSSLMNEDKRCRPILFHTDGPNAGDQEPFPMGTNIRSRPGRPRAASPENNGQVNSSTSAKGEEPNGADSSSGSSKDSD
;
A
#
# COMPACT_ATOMS: atom_id res chain seq x y z
N CYS A 1 0.24 0.07 -0.62
CA CYS A 1 -0.73 1.12 -0.30
C CYS A 1 -0.64 1.41 1.19
N GLN A 2 -0.55 2.67 1.60
CA GLN A 2 -0.44 2.97 3.04
C GLN A 2 -1.72 2.55 3.79
N GLN A 3 -1.62 2.45 5.12
CA GLN A 3 -2.74 2.14 6.02
C GLN A 3 -3.96 3.04 5.80
N ASN A 4 -3.73 4.27 5.33
CA ASN A 4 -4.76 5.13 4.77
C ASN A 4 -4.82 4.89 3.25
N LYS A 5 -5.97 4.44 2.74
CA LYS A 5 -6.24 4.06 1.34
C LYS A 5 -6.18 5.26 0.36
N CYS A 6 -5.08 5.99 0.38
CA CYS A 6 -4.86 7.23 -0.35
C CYS A 6 -3.58 7.15 -1.17
N ASN A 7 -3.50 7.96 -2.22
CA ASN A 7 -2.27 8.16 -2.97
C ASN A 7 -1.28 9.05 -2.18
N VAL A 8 -0.01 9.00 -2.56
CA VAL A 8 1.07 9.78 -1.95
C VAL A 8 1.28 11.17 -2.59
N GLY A 9 0.38 11.58 -3.49
CA GLY A 9 0.38 12.91 -4.09
C GLY A 9 1.24 13.09 -5.36
N TYR A 10 1.85 12.03 -5.88
CA TYR A 10 2.60 12.06 -7.14
C TYR A 10 2.44 10.74 -7.91
N ALA A 11 2.77 10.77 -9.21
CA ALA A 11 2.77 9.61 -10.08
C ALA A 11 3.90 9.72 -11.12
N PHE A 12 4.28 8.57 -11.69
CA PHE A 12 5.20 8.49 -12.82
C PHE A 12 4.44 7.99 -14.04
N ILE A 13 4.68 8.63 -15.19
CA ILE A 13 4.08 8.25 -16.48
C ILE A 13 5.21 8.25 -17.50
N ASN A 14 5.38 7.14 -18.21
CA ASN A 14 6.33 7.03 -19.31
C ASN A 14 5.54 7.09 -20.63
N MET A 15 5.76 8.15 -21.42
CA MET A 15 5.14 8.28 -22.74
C MET A 15 5.95 7.52 -23.80
N ILE A 16 5.27 7.00 -24.83
CA ILE A 16 5.92 6.32 -25.96
C ILE A 16 6.60 7.35 -26.85
N ASP A 17 5.87 8.41 -27.21
CA ASP A 17 6.36 9.53 -28.00
C ASP A 17 6.59 10.77 -27.10
N PRO A 18 7.84 11.28 -27.01
CA PRO A 18 8.15 12.49 -26.24
C PRO A 18 7.37 13.73 -26.70
N GLN A 19 6.91 13.79 -27.95
CA GLN A 19 6.14 14.94 -28.43
C GLN A 19 4.79 15.07 -27.72
N GLN A 20 4.23 13.97 -27.20
CA GLN A 20 2.98 13.96 -26.42
C GLN A 20 3.12 14.62 -25.04
N ILE A 21 4.36 14.81 -24.55
CA ILE A 21 4.61 15.51 -23.29
C ILE A 21 4.17 16.98 -23.39
N ILE A 22 4.34 17.61 -24.55
CA ILE A 22 4.00 19.03 -24.76
C ILE A 22 2.49 19.29 -24.60
N PRO A 23 1.58 18.62 -25.36
CA PRO A 23 0.15 18.81 -25.18
C PRO A 23 -0.31 18.39 -23.78
N PHE A 24 0.25 17.31 -23.22
CA PHE A 24 -0.06 16.88 -21.85
C PHE A 24 0.32 17.95 -20.81
N TYR A 25 1.51 18.55 -20.94
CA TYR A 25 1.95 19.62 -20.06
C TYR A 25 1.05 20.85 -20.14
N LYS A 26 0.70 21.28 -21.35
CA LYS A 26 -0.21 22.42 -21.54
C LYS A 26 -1.60 22.16 -20.97
N ALA A 27 -2.09 20.92 -21.04
CA ALA A 27 -3.40 20.54 -20.55
C ALA A 27 -3.46 20.47 -19.02
N PHE A 28 -2.43 19.94 -18.36
CA PHE A 28 -2.50 19.61 -16.93
C PHE A 28 -1.66 20.52 -16.03
N ASN A 29 -0.52 21.03 -16.48
CA ASN A 29 0.36 21.80 -15.59
C ASN A 29 -0.29 23.13 -15.17
N GLY A 30 -0.25 23.42 -13.87
CA GLY A 30 -0.87 24.62 -13.30
C GLY A 30 -2.40 24.55 -13.18
N LYS A 31 -3.03 23.42 -13.51
CA LYS A 31 -4.49 23.23 -13.36
C LYS A 31 -4.83 22.64 -11.99
N LYS A 32 -5.96 23.05 -11.43
CA LYS A 32 -6.53 22.46 -10.21
C LYS A 32 -7.17 21.11 -10.53
N TRP A 33 -7.10 20.18 -9.59
CA TRP A 33 -7.86 18.94 -9.69
C TRP A 33 -9.35 19.22 -9.42
N GLU A 34 -10.20 18.97 -10.41
CA GLU A 34 -11.63 19.29 -10.35
C GLU A 34 -12.43 18.40 -9.38
N LYS A 35 -11.87 17.26 -8.99
CA LYS A 35 -12.54 16.28 -8.13
C LYS A 35 -12.13 16.41 -6.67
N PHE A 36 -12.99 15.90 -5.79
CA PHE A 36 -12.74 15.72 -4.35
C PHE A 36 -12.53 17.01 -3.56
N ASN A 37 -13.05 18.16 -4.02
CA ASN A 37 -12.82 19.48 -3.42
C ASN A 37 -11.32 19.77 -3.19
N SER A 38 -10.47 19.21 -4.06
CA SER A 38 -9.03 19.31 -3.89
C SER A 38 -8.56 20.68 -4.37
N GLU A 39 -7.95 21.45 -3.48
CA GLU A 39 -7.29 22.70 -3.84
C GLU A 39 -5.92 22.48 -4.53
N LYS A 40 -5.45 21.23 -4.59
CA LYS A 40 -4.16 20.89 -5.19
C LYS A 40 -4.11 21.30 -6.66
N VAL A 41 -2.97 21.87 -7.04
CA VAL A 41 -2.63 22.24 -8.42
C VAL A 41 -1.63 21.22 -8.96
N ALA A 42 -1.88 20.70 -10.16
CA ALA A 42 -0.99 19.76 -10.82
C ALA A 42 0.31 20.45 -11.26
N SER A 43 1.43 19.81 -10.97
CA SER A 43 2.76 20.22 -11.43
C SER A 43 3.45 19.03 -12.07
N LEU A 44 4.07 19.26 -13.22
CA LEU A 44 4.79 18.24 -13.97
C LEU A 44 6.28 18.56 -13.97
N ALA A 45 7.09 17.53 -13.77
CA ALA A 45 8.54 17.59 -13.87
C ALA A 45 9.06 16.30 -14.47
N TYR A 46 10.25 16.35 -15.07
CA TYR A 46 10.92 15.13 -15.53
C TYR A 46 11.33 14.26 -14.35
N ALA A 47 11.01 12.98 -14.42
CA ALA A 47 11.41 12.01 -13.42
C ALA A 47 12.92 11.75 -13.43
N ARG A 48 13.48 11.40 -12.27
CA ARG A 48 14.89 10.99 -12.16
C ARG A 48 15.17 9.66 -12.88
N ILE A 49 14.19 8.75 -12.90
CA ILE A 49 14.27 7.46 -13.61
C ILE A 49 13.51 7.62 -14.92
N GLN A 50 14.16 7.35 -16.03
CA GLN A 50 13.61 7.55 -17.38
C GLN A 50 13.58 6.23 -18.15
N GLY A 51 12.49 6.00 -18.88
CA GLY A 51 12.30 4.83 -19.74
C GLY A 51 11.59 3.65 -19.06
N LYS A 52 10.84 2.90 -19.87
CA LYS A 52 10.05 1.71 -19.46
C LYS A 52 10.92 0.66 -18.76
N ALA A 53 12.06 0.29 -19.35
CA ALA A 53 12.94 -0.74 -18.80
C ALA A 53 13.53 -0.35 -17.43
N ALA A 54 13.93 0.91 -17.25
CA ALA A 54 14.48 1.40 -16.00
C ALA A 54 13.41 1.45 -14.89
N LEU A 55 12.18 1.85 -15.21
CA LEU A 55 11.05 1.80 -14.28
C LEU A 55 10.72 0.36 -13.89
N ILE A 56 10.71 -0.56 -14.86
CA ILE A 56 10.50 -1.98 -14.58
C ILE A 56 11.55 -2.49 -13.58
N ALA A 57 12.84 -2.30 -13.89
CA ALA A 57 13.92 -2.73 -13.00
C ALA A 57 13.85 -2.10 -11.60
N HIS A 58 13.45 -0.83 -11.53
CA HIS A 58 13.29 -0.12 -10.25
C HIS A 58 12.17 -0.72 -9.38
N PHE A 59 11.02 -1.05 -9.98
CA PHE A 59 9.88 -1.58 -9.23
C PHE A 59 9.91 -3.10 -9.06
N GLN A 60 10.67 -3.85 -9.87
CA GLN A 60 10.78 -5.31 -9.78
C GLN A 60 11.16 -5.82 -8.38
N ASN A 61 12.08 -5.14 -7.70
CA ASN A 61 12.56 -5.50 -6.36
C ASN A 61 11.92 -4.66 -5.25
N SER A 62 10.96 -3.78 -5.59
CA SER A 62 10.30 -2.93 -4.61
C SER A 62 9.27 -3.71 -3.81
N SER A 63 9.13 -3.38 -2.52
CA SER A 63 8.06 -3.94 -1.68
C SER A 63 6.67 -3.63 -2.22
N LEU A 64 6.54 -2.62 -3.10
CA LEU A 64 5.30 -2.27 -3.79
C LEU A 64 4.68 -3.45 -4.55
N MET A 65 5.50 -4.38 -5.06
CA MET A 65 5.00 -5.55 -5.79
C MET A 65 4.31 -6.59 -4.90
N ASN A 66 4.53 -6.53 -3.58
CA ASN A 66 3.88 -7.40 -2.61
C ASN A 66 2.54 -6.85 -2.10
N GLU A 67 2.19 -5.62 -2.49
CA GLU A 67 0.93 -4.97 -2.13
C GLU A 67 -0.24 -5.46 -2.99
N ASP A 68 -1.45 -4.96 -2.70
CA ASP A 68 -2.66 -5.16 -3.51
C ASP A 68 -2.36 -4.83 -4.99
N LYS A 69 -2.88 -5.65 -5.91
CA LYS A 69 -2.70 -5.50 -7.36
C LYS A 69 -3.08 -4.10 -7.85
N ARG A 70 -4.05 -3.44 -7.20
CA ARG A 70 -4.50 -2.07 -7.51
C ARG A 70 -3.46 -0.99 -7.21
N CYS A 71 -2.46 -1.31 -6.39
CA CYS A 71 -1.41 -0.38 -5.98
C CYS A 71 -0.11 -0.56 -6.78
N ARG A 72 -0.07 -1.57 -7.67
CA ARG A 72 1.13 -1.91 -8.43
C ARG A 72 1.23 -1.04 -9.70
N PRO A 73 2.44 -0.83 -10.23
CA PRO A 73 2.61 -0.16 -11.51
C PRO A 73 1.85 -0.89 -12.62
N ILE A 74 1.21 -0.12 -13.50
CA ILE A 74 0.53 -0.63 -14.68
C ILE A 74 1.46 -0.48 -15.86
N LEU A 75 1.51 -1.53 -16.69
CA LEU A 75 2.30 -1.56 -17.91
C LEU A 75 1.37 -1.73 -19.11
N PHE A 76 1.74 -1.13 -20.23
CA PHE A 76 1.01 -1.23 -21.49
C PHE A 76 1.96 -1.70 -22.59
N HIS A 77 1.44 -2.47 -23.53
CA HIS A 77 2.13 -2.77 -24.78
C HIS A 77 2.36 -1.45 -25.53
N THR A 78 3.59 -1.24 -25.98
CA THR A 78 3.98 0.00 -26.65
C THR A 78 3.71 -0.03 -28.14
N ASP A 79 3.75 -1.22 -28.76
CA ASP A 79 3.75 -1.40 -30.21
C ASP A 79 2.93 -2.61 -30.63
N GLY A 80 2.64 -2.70 -31.93
CA GLY A 80 1.93 -3.82 -32.54
C GLY A 80 0.40 -3.75 -32.39
N PRO A 81 -0.32 -4.83 -32.74
CA PRO A 81 -1.78 -4.85 -32.77
C PRO A 81 -2.42 -4.68 -31.38
N ASN A 82 -1.67 -4.95 -30.31
CA ASN A 82 -2.12 -4.85 -28.92
C ASN A 82 -1.67 -3.53 -28.25
N ALA A 83 -1.14 -2.57 -29.01
CA ALA A 83 -0.66 -1.30 -28.44
C ALA A 83 -1.77 -0.61 -27.63
N GLY A 84 -1.46 -0.24 -26.39
CA GLY A 84 -2.43 0.31 -25.45
C GLY A 84 -3.13 -0.71 -24.54
N ASP A 85 -3.04 -2.01 -24.84
CA ASP A 85 -3.53 -3.04 -23.93
C ASP A 85 -2.62 -3.18 -22.70
N GLN A 86 -3.23 -3.41 -21.54
CA GLN A 86 -2.51 -3.66 -20.29
C GLN A 86 -1.74 -4.98 -20.38
N GLU A 87 -0.47 -4.95 -20.01
CA GLU A 87 0.38 -6.14 -19.89
C GLU A 87 0.74 -6.42 -18.42
N PRO A 88 0.89 -7.69 -18.01
CA PRO A 88 1.35 -8.03 -16.67
C PRO A 88 2.75 -7.50 -16.39
N PHE A 89 2.95 -6.95 -15.19
CA PHE A 89 4.28 -6.50 -14.77
C PHE A 89 5.22 -7.72 -14.63
N PRO A 90 6.43 -7.68 -15.22
CA PRO A 90 7.35 -8.81 -15.13
C PRO A 90 7.94 -8.90 -13.72
N MET A 91 7.40 -9.80 -12.89
CA MET A 91 7.95 -10.10 -11.57
C MET A 91 9.16 -11.03 -11.74
N GLY A 92 10.32 -10.62 -11.24
CA GLY A 92 11.52 -11.47 -11.27
C GLY A 92 11.32 -12.76 -10.46
N THR A 93 12.16 -13.77 -10.72
CA THR A 93 12.14 -15.09 -10.09
C THR A 93 12.30 -15.06 -8.55
N ASN A 94 12.72 -13.93 -7.98
CA ASN A 94 12.88 -13.74 -6.55
C ASN A 94 11.58 -13.26 -5.89
N ILE A 95 10.51 -14.05 -6.01
CA ILE A 95 9.42 -13.98 -5.05
C ILE A 95 10.01 -14.51 -3.74
N ARG A 96 10.62 -13.63 -2.95
CA ARG A 96 10.92 -13.94 -1.55
C ARG A 96 9.57 -13.98 -0.85
N SER A 97 8.89 -15.12 -0.96
CA SER A 97 7.85 -15.52 -0.01
C SER A 97 8.46 -15.23 1.36
N ARG A 98 7.97 -14.20 2.06
CA ARG A 98 8.40 -13.97 3.44
C ARG A 98 8.19 -15.31 4.14
N PRO A 99 9.24 -15.97 4.65
CA PRO A 99 9.03 -17.17 5.46
C PRO A 99 8.16 -16.70 6.61
N GLY A 100 6.92 -17.21 6.66
CA GLY A 100 6.03 -16.97 7.78
C GLY A 100 6.81 -17.31 9.04
N ARG A 101 6.90 -16.37 9.96
CA ARG A 101 7.51 -16.59 11.28
C ARG A 101 6.82 -17.83 11.87
N PRO A 102 7.52 -18.95 12.14
CA PRO A 102 6.88 -20.10 12.75
C PRO A 102 6.45 -19.66 14.15
N ARG A 103 5.14 -19.68 14.39
CA ARG A 103 4.57 -19.43 15.71
C ARG A 103 5.02 -20.61 16.57
N ALA A 104 5.88 -20.33 17.54
CA ALA A 104 6.45 -21.33 18.43
C ALA A 104 5.33 -22.16 19.07
N ALA A 105 5.45 -23.49 18.93
CA ALA A 105 4.67 -24.45 19.68
C ALA A 105 5.13 -24.42 21.14
N SER A 106 4.18 -24.50 22.07
CA SER A 106 4.40 -24.94 23.44
C SER A 106 3.37 -26.03 23.76
N PRO A 107 3.71 -27.06 24.56
CA PRO A 107 3.13 -28.39 24.45
C PRO A 107 2.02 -28.69 25.49
N GLU A 108 1.22 -29.73 25.16
CA GLU A 108 0.50 -30.69 26.03
C GLU A 108 -0.62 -30.13 26.95
N ASN A 109 -1.78 -30.76 27.16
CA ASN A 109 -2.10 -32.18 27.39
C ASN A 109 -3.63 -32.43 27.22
N ASN A 110 -3.98 -33.68 26.96
CA ASN A 110 -5.30 -34.29 26.75
C ASN A 110 -6.40 -33.96 27.77
N GLY A 111 -7.65 -33.89 27.27
CA GLY A 111 -8.86 -33.90 28.08
C GLY A 111 -10.13 -33.92 27.23
N GLN A 112 -10.58 -35.12 26.89
CA GLN A 112 -11.81 -35.46 26.18
C GLN A 112 -13.06 -34.99 26.96
N VAL A 113 -14.11 -34.53 26.25
CA VAL A 113 -15.56 -34.77 26.47
C VAL A 113 -16.42 -33.60 25.96
N ASN A 114 -17.53 -34.00 25.36
CA ASN A 114 -18.45 -33.26 24.52
C ASN A 114 -19.43 -32.33 25.26
N SER A 115 -20.09 -31.53 24.44
CA SER A 115 -21.52 -31.17 24.50
C SER A 115 -21.99 -30.04 25.43
N SER A 116 -22.48 -29.02 24.72
CA SER A 116 -23.77 -28.33 24.91
C SER A 116 -23.96 -27.30 26.04
N THR A 117 -24.63 -26.22 25.59
CA THR A 117 -25.64 -25.39 26.28
C THR A 117 -25.22 -24.24 27.20
N SER A 118 -25.54 -23.04 26.71
CA SER A 118 -26.40 -21.99 27.31
C SER A 118 -26.04 -21.26 28.61
N ALA A 119 -26.16 -19.93 28.47
CA ALA A 119 -26.80 -18.96 29.38
C ALA A 119 -26.01 -18.35 30.57
N LYS A 120 -25.73 -17.04 30.40
CA LYS A 120 -26.23 -15.89 31.18
C LYS A 120 -25.76 -15.66 32.64
N GLY A 121 -25.28 -14.41 32.89
CA GLY A 121 -25.21 -13.72 34.19
C GLY A 121 -23.93 -14.00 35.00
N GLU A 122 -23.34 -13.13 35.83
CA GLU A 122 -23.63 -11.80 36.38
C GLU A 122 -22.27 -11.19 36.89
N GLU A 123 -22.15 -9.87 36.95
CA GLU A 123 -21.22 -9.09 37.82
C GLU A 123 -21.60 -9.30 39.31
N PRO A 124 -20.82 -8.99 40.39
CA PRO A 124 -20.03 -7.74 40.56
C PRO A 124 -18.81 -7.72 41.55
N ASN A 125 -18.12 -6.56 41.58
CA ASN A 125 -17.49 -5.82 42.70
C ASN A 125 -16.38 -6.40 43.63
N GLY A 126 -15.38 -5.55 43.90
CA GLY A 126 -14.51 -5.53 45.10
C GLY A 126 -13.06 -5.12 44.77
N ALA A 127 -12.68 -3.84 44.78
CA ALA A 127 -12.31 -2.98 45.92
C ALA A 127 -10.96 -3.34 46.58
N ASP A 128 -9.94 -2.51 46.32
CA ASP A 128 -8.94 -1.92 47.25
C ASP A 128 -7.74 -1.44 46.40
N SER A 129 -6.92 -0.45 46.73
CA SER A 129 -6.96 0.77 47.53
C SER A 129 -5.54 1.36 47.42
N SER A 130 -5.43 2.69 47.39
CA SER A 130 -4.35 3.53 47.97
C SER A 130 -2.88 3.08 47.78
N SER A 131 -1.97 3.86 47.22
CA SER A 131 -1.43 5.17 47.68
C SER A 131 -0.04 5.28 47.00
N GLY A 132 0.60 6.42 46.81
CA GLY A 132 0.38 7.75 47.28
C GLY A 132 1.30 8.72 46.53
N SER A 133 0.86 9.96 46.54
CA SER A 133 1.46 11.20 46.07
C SER A 133 2.75 11.60 46.81
N SER A 134 3.61 12.39 46.15
CA SER A 134 3.91 13.80 46.49
C SER A 134 4.83 14.38 45.39
N LYS A 135 4.57 15.52 44.72
CA LYS A 135 4.62 16.94 45.18
C LYS A 135 6.03 17.33 45.66
N ASP A 136 6.65 18.47 45.37
CA ASP A 136 6.22 19.85 45.11
C ASP A 136 7.45 20.60 44.47
N SER A 137 7.28 21.52 43.52
CA SER A 137 7.26 23.00 43.65
C SER A 137 8.64 23.68 43.84
N ASP A 138 9.06 24.48 42.85
CA ASP A 138 9.15 25.95 42.89
C ASP A 138 9.29 26.49 41.45
#